data_AF-A0A8S1J8G9-F1
#
_entry.id   AF-A0A8S1J8G9-F1
#
_cell.length_a   1.000
_cell.length_b   1.000
_cell.length_c   1.000
_cell.angle_alpha   90.00
_cell.angle_beta   90.00
_cell.angle_gamma   90.00
#
_symmetry.space_group_name_H-M   'P 1'
#
loop_
_entity.id
_entity.type
_entity.pdbx_description
1 polymer ?
#
loop_
_entity_poly.entity_id
_entity_poly.type
_entity_poly.pdbx_seq_one_letter_code
_entity_poly.pdbx_strand_id
1 'polypeptide(L)'
;MSDAPPETQAPPADPSSAPSTPAASGMAPAAEADLPAGAQREGDTYGLILPFGRVKRLMKQEGNVKAVTGEASYLVARAAELFLDRLAERGGRLMAADNRKVLLYKDVDSTVLGATGVP
;
A
#
# COMPACT_ATOMS: atom_id res chain seq x y z
N MET A 1 47.10 -62.82 -3.60
CA MET A 1 46.90 -61.53 -2.88
C MET A 1 45.41 -61.24 -2.97
N SER A 2 44.61 -61.95 -2.17
CA SER A 2 44.19 -61.63 -0.78
C SER A 2 42.83 -60.93 -0.84
N ASP A 3 41.72 -61.63 -0.66
CA ASP A 3 41.08 -62.15 0.58
C ASP A 3 40.01 -61.17 1.11
N ALA A 4 39.00 -61.73 1.77
CA ALA A 4 37.63 -61.26 1.91
C ALA A 4 37.38 -60.47 3.25
N PRO A 5 36.14 -60.05 3.58
CA PRO A 5 35.77 -59.00 4.55
C PRO A 5 35.56 -59.58 5.99
N PRO A 6 35.09 -58.83 7.03
CA PRO A 6 33.63 -58.60 7.22
C PRO A 6 33.20 -57.36 8.09
N GLU A 7 31.88 -57.17 8.17
CA GLU A 7 31.14 -56.38 9.17
C GLU A 7 31.54 -56.65 10.64
N THR A 8 31.38 -55.66 11.52
CA THR A 8 31.29 -55.79 12.99
C THR A 8 30.53 -54.56 13.53
N GLN A 9 29.22 -54.66 13.79
CA GLN A 9 28.58 -54.98 15.09
C GLN A 9 28.59 -53.84 16.13
N ALA A 10 27.39 -53.35 16.48
CA ALA A 10 27.08 -52.53 17.67
C ALA A 10 26.58 -53.44 18.83
N PRO A 11 26.22 -52.95 20.04
CA PRO A 11 26.75 -51.92 20.95
C PRO A 11 27.11 -52.53 22.34
N PRO A 12 27.34 -51.75 23.42
CA PRO A 12 26.30 -51.74 24.45
C PRO A 12 26.03 -50.36 25.09
N ALA A 13 24.85 -50.28 25.69
CA ALA A 13 24.33 -49.18 26.49
C ALA A 13 25.02 -49.08 27.86
N ASP A 14 25.05 -47.88 28.43
CA ASP A 14 24.89 -47.73 29.86
C ASP A 14 23.96 -46.55 30.22
N PRO A 15 23.16 -46.66 31.30
CA PRO A 15 21.97 -45.87 31.55
C PRO A 15 22.11 -44.97 32.79
N SER A 16 21.84 -43.67 32.67
CA SER A 16 21.57 -42.79 33.83
C SER A 16 21.42 -41.35 33.34
N SER A 17 20.43 -40.55 33.70
CA SER A 17 19.28 -40.71 34.57
C SER A 17 18.31 -39.60 34.14
N ALA A 18 17.07 -39.95 33.83
CA ALA A 18 15.92 -39.06 34.00
C ALA A 18 15.15 -39.57 35.24
N PRO A 19 14.17 -38.88 35.85
CA PRO A 19 13.50 -37.66 35.38
C PRO A 19 13.29 -36.60 36.48
N SER A 20 12.78 -35.42 36.11
CA SER A 20 11.78 -34.67 36.90
C SER A 20 11.19 -33.56 36.04
N THR A 21 10.02 -33.82 35.47
CA THR A 21 9.02 -32.81 35.15
C THR A 21 8.10 -32.68 36.37
N PRO A 22 7.59 -31.48 36.71
CA PRO A 22 6.18 -31.28 36.39
C PRO A 22 5.84 -29.89 35.85
N ALA A 23 4.99 -29.92 34.83
CA ALA A 23 3.91 -29.03 34.43
C ALA A 23 3.83 -27.61 35.03
N ALA A 24 3.70 -26.60 34.16
CA ALA A 24 2.51 -25.75 34.16
C ALA A 24 2.37 -24.94 32.86
N SER A 25 1.21 -25.13 32.24
CA SER A 25 0.42 -24.16 31.47
C SER A 25 0.94 -23.68 30.12
N GLY A 26 0.16 -24.02 29.10
CA GLY A 26 0.41 -23.66 27.72
C GLY A 26 0.19 -22.20 27.38
N MET A 27 0.71 -21.83 26.22
CA MET A 27 -0.02 -21.05 25.23
C MET A 27 0.75 -21.23 23.91
N ALA A 28 0.17 -21.99 22.99
CA ALA A 28 0.52 -21.80 21.59
C ALA A 28 -0.01 -20.41 21.17
N PRO A 29 0.70 -19.67 20.33
CA PRO A 29 0.03 -18.93 19.27
C PRO A 29 0.49 -19.57 17.96
N ALA A 30 -0.41 -20.32 17.34
CA ALA A 30 -1.43 -19.79 16.45
C ALA A 30 -0.86 -19.75 15.04
N ALA A 31 -1.40 -20.65 14.23
CA ALA A 31 -1.25 -20.72 12.80
C ALA A 31 -1.13 -19.31 12.20
N GLU A 32 -0.15 -19.13 11.31
CA GLU A 32 -0.24 -18.10 10.29
C GLU A 32 -1.51 -18.38 9.50
N ALA A 33 -2.60 -17.77 9.95
CA ALA A 33 -3.85 -17.73 9.23
C ALA A 33 -3.51 -17.06 7.91
N ASP A 34 -3.60 -17.88 6.86
CA ASP A 34 -3.80 -17.49 5.48
C ASP A 34 -4.86 -16.37 5.46
N LEU A 35 -4.39 -15.13 5.52
CA LEU A 35 -5.23 -13.96 5.33
C LEU A 35 -5.65 -14.03 3.87
N PRO A 36 -6.94 -14.17 3.55
CA PRO A 36 -7.37 -14.27 2.17
C PRO A 36 -6.90 -13.01 1.43
N ALA A 37 -5.98 -13.22 0.50
CA ALA A 37 -5.63 -12.26 -0.51
C ALA A 37 -6.89 -11.97 -1.33
N GLY A 38 -7.42 -10.75 -1.20
CA GLY A 38 -8.46 -10.25 -2.09
C GLY A 38 -9.89 -10.45 -1.61
N ALA A 39 -10.25 -9.84 -0.48
CA ALA A 39 -11.61 -9.35 -0.31
C ALA A 39 -11.58 -7.82 -0.44
N GLN A 40 -11.55 -7.35 -1.69
CA GLN A 40 -11.86 -5.97 -2.02
C GLN A 40 -13.25 -5.68 -1.46
N ARG A 41 -13.34 -4.93 -0.35
CA ARG A 41 -14.48 -4.02 -0.18
C ARG A 41 -14.24 -2.83 -1.12
N GLU A 42 -14.29 -3.13 -2.41
CA GLU A 42 -14.52 -2.14 -3.47
C GLU A 42 -16.02 -1.85 -3.45
N GLY A 43 -16.40 -0.98 -2.53
CA GLY A 43 -17.76 -0.49 -2.43
C GLY A 43 -17.67 0.77 -1.63
N ASP A 44 -17.74 1.90 -2.33
CA ASP A 44 -17.66 3.26 -1.79
C ASP A 44 -16.36 3.62 -1.10
N THR A 45 -15.32 3.92 -1.87
CA THR A 45 -14.29 4.86 -1.39
C THR A 45 -14.89 6.26 -1.30
N TYR A 46 -15.68 6.49 -0.24
CA TYR A 46 -16.00 7.77 0.40
C TYR A 46 -16.15 8.98 -0.54
N GLY A 47 -16.97 8.88 -1.59
CA GLY A 47 -17.28 10.01 -2.46
C GLY A 47 -16.10 10.58 -3.25
N LEU A 48 -15.04 9.78 -3.48
CA LEU A 48 -14.00 10.13 -4.44
C LEU A 48 -14.55 10.02 -5.86
N ILE A 49 -14.24 11.03 -6.67
CA ILE A 49 -14.45 11.06 -8.12
C ILE A 49 -13.30 10.36 -8.84
N LEU A 50 -12.07 10.52 -8.33
CA LEU A 50 -10.91 9.86 -8.90
C LEU A 50 -10.93 8.35 -8.60
N PRO A 51 -10.56 7.50 -9.59
CA PRO A 51 -10.55 6.05 -9.41
C PRO A 51 -9.48 5.63 -8.39
N PHE A 52 -9.92 5.25 -7.19
CA PHE A 52 -9.05 4.96 -6.04
C PHE A 52 -7.94 3.94 -6.33
N GLY A 53 -8.28 2.83 -6.99
CA GLY A 53 -7.31 1.80 -7.38
C GLY A 53 -6.22 2.34 -8.31
N ARG A 54 -6.57 3.29 -9.19
CA ARG A 54 -5.60 3.94 -10.08
C ARG A 54 -4.66 4.86 -9.32
N VAL A 55 -5.17 5.63 -8.37
CA VAL A 55 -4.37 6.50 -7.49
C VAL A 55 -3.36 5.66 -6.71
N LYS A 56 -3.82 4.59 -6.06
CA LYS A 56 -2.95 3.67 -5.31
C LYS A 56 -1.86 3.04 -6.19
N ARG A 57 -2.19 2.69 -7.44
CA ARG A 57 -1.21 2.17 -8.40
C ARG A 57 -0.16 3.22 -8.78
N LEU A 58 -0.57 4.45 -9.09
CA LEU A 58 0.35 5.54 -9.42
C LEU A 58 1.31 5.83 -8.26
N MET A 59 0.80 5.87 -7.02
CA MET A 59 1.62 6.07 -5.83
C MET A 59 2.71 5.01 -5.65
N LYS A 60 2.45 3.76 -6.06
CA LYS A 60 3.45 2.68 -6.01
C LYS A 60 4.43 2.70 -7.18
N GLN A 61 4.08 3.36 -8.29
CA GLN A 61 4.98 3.52 -9.45
C GLN A 61 6.04 4.60 -9.20
N GLU A 62 5.79 5.50 -8.25
CA GLU A 62 6.77 6.49 -7.80
C GLU A 62 7.82 5.82 -6.90
N GLY A 63 9.02 5.61 -7.45
CA GLY A 63 10.20 5.14 -6.71
C GLY A 63 10.04 3.76 -6.05
N ASN A 64 10.70 3.57 -4.89
CA ASN A 64 10.77 2.30 -4.17
C ASN A 64 9.65 2.16 -3.11
N VAL A 65 8.42 2.56 -3.47
CA VAL A 65 7.26 2.49 -2.57
C VAL A 65 6.68 1.07 -2.55
N LYS A 66 7.09 0.27 -1.56
CA LYS A 66 6.69 -1.14 -1.42
C LYS A 66 5.22 -1.32 -1.04
N ALA A 67 4.70 -0.44 -0.18
CA ALA A 67 3.34 -0.52 0.34
C ALA A 67 2.73 0.88 0.50
N VAL A 68 1.42 0.97 0.30
CA VAL A 68 0.64 2.20 0.49
C VAL A 68 -0.63 1.83 1.26
N THR A 69 -0.86 2.51 2.37
CA THR A 69 -2.06 2.33 3.19
C THR A 69 -3.30 2.87 2.47
N GLY A 70 -4.49 2.39 2.86
CA GLY A 70 -5.75 2.87 2.30
C GLY A 70 -5.97 4.36 2.55
N GLU A 71 -5.70 4.83 3.77
CA GLU A 71 -5.85 6.23 4.17
C GLU A 71 -4.91 7.17 3.40
N ALA A 72 -3.65 6.78 3.18
CA ALA A 72 -2.71 7.57 2.39
C ALA A 72 -3.20 7.71 0.93
N SER A 73 -3.69 6.62 0.35
CA SER A 73 -4.26 6.64 -1.00
C SER A 73 -5.51 7.54 -1.08
N TYR A 74 -6.34 7.52 -0.04
CA TYR A 74 -7.55 8.31 0.04
C TYR A 74 -7.24 9.80 0.16
N LEU A 75 -6.32 10.18 1.05
CA LEU A 75 -5.93 11.57 1.25
C LEU A 75 -5.28 12.18 0.00
N VAL A 76 -4.44 11.41 -0.71
CA VAL A 76 -3.86 11.84 -1.97
C VAL A 76 -4.93 12.03 -3.05
N ALA A 77 -5.86 11.10 -3.19
CA ALA A 77 -6.98 11.24 -4.13
C ALA A 77 -7.81 12.49 -3.82
N ARG A 78 -8.17 12.69 -2.54
CA ARG A 78 -9.00 13.84 -2.13
C ARG A 78 -8.27 15.17 -2.30
N ALA A 79 -6.98 15.22 -1.99
CA ALA A 79 -6.17 16.42 -2.20
C ALA A 79 -6.06 16.77 -3.68
N ALA A 80 -5.88 15.77 -4.56
CA ALA A 80 -5.83 15.98 -6.00
C ALA A 80 -7.16 16.50 -6.56
N GLU A 81 -8.30 15.97 -6.10
CA GLU A 81 -9.63 16.49 -6.45
C GLU A 81 -9.78 17.96 -6.06
N LEU A 82 -9.50 18.29 -4.79
CA LEU A 82 -9.61 19.67 -4.30
C LEU A 82 -8.66 20.62 -5.05
N PHE A 83 -7.47 20.15 -5.41
CA PHE A 83 -6.54 20.93 -6.21
C PHE A 83 -7.12 21.23 -7.60
N LEU A 84 -7.65 20.21 -8.29
CA LEU A 84 -8.26 20.37 -9.61
C LEU A 84 -9.49 21.28 -9.57
N ASP A 85 -10.35 21.14 -8.55
CA ASP A 85 -11.51 22.01 -8.36
C ASP A 85 -11.09 23.48 -8.22
N ARG A 86 -10.09 23.76 -7.38
CA ARG A 86 -9.59 25.14 -7.19
C ARG A 86 -8.87 25.70 -8.41
N LEU A 87 -8.11 24.85 -9.11
CA LEU A 87 -7.43 25.23 -10.34
C LEU A 87 -8.44 25.58 -11.44
N ALA A 88 -9.45 24.73 -11.64
CA ALA A 88 -10.51 24.94 -12.61
C ALA A 88 -11.39 26.14 -12.26
N GLU A 89 -11.73 26.33 -10.99
CA GLU A 89 -12.50 27.49 -10.52
C GLU A 89 -11.77 28.79 -10.83
N ARG A 90 -10.48 28.89 -10.49
CA ARG A 90 -9.69 30.11 -10.72
C ARG A 90 -9.43 30.37 -12.21
N GLY A 91 -9.01 29.34 -12.96
CA GLY A 91 -8.82 29.47 -14.41
C GLY A 91 -10.13 29.82 -15.13
N GLY A 92 -11.25 29.25 -14.67
CA GLY A 92 -12.59 29.54 -15.18
C GLY A 92 -13.02 30.99 -14.97
N ARG A 93 -12.63 31.63 -13.84
CA ARG A 93 -12.88 33.06 -13.61
C ARG A 93 -12.11 33.94 -14.60
N LEU A 94 -10.84 33.62 -14.89
CA LEU A 94 -10.04 34.36 -15.89
C LEU A 94 -10.61 34.19 -17.31
N MET A 95 -11.02 32.97 -17.65
CA MET A 95 -11.73 32.69 -18.90
C MET A 95 -13.03 33.50 -19.02
N ALA A 96 -13.84 33.52 -17.97
CA ALA A 96 -15.11 34.24 -17.95
C ALA A 96 -14.92 35.77 -18.01
N ALA A 97 -13.89 36.30 -17.36
CA ALA A 97 -13.53 37.73 -17.44
C ALA A 97 -13.17 38.15 -18.87
N ASP A 98 -12.63 37.23 -19.67
CA ASP A 98 -12.32 37.40 -21.09
C ASP A 98 -13.52 37.06 -22.01
N ASN A 99 -14.73 36.90 -21.46
CA ASN A 99 -15.98 36.54 -22.16
C ASN A 99 -15.89 35.24 -22.98
N ARG A 100 -15.00 34.33 -22.60
CA ARG A 100 -14.82 33.04 -23.26
C ARG A 100 -15.59 31.94 -22.54
N LYS A 101 -15.91 30.89 -23.29
CA LYS A 101 -16.52 29.64 -22.78
C LYS A 101 -15.58 28.44 -22.84
N VAL A 102 -14.36 28.64 -23.34
CA VAL A 102 -13.33 27.61 -23.48
C VAL A 102 -12.11 28.03 -22.68
N LEU A 103 -11.71 27.16 -21.76
CA LEU A 103 -10.52 27.33 -20.94
C LEU A 103 -9.28 27.13 -21.81
N LEU A 104 -8.39 28.11 -21.83
CA LEU A 104 -7.15 28.08 -22.61
C LEU A 104 -5.94 27.93 -21.68
N TYR A 105 -4.80 27.52 -22.24
CA TYR A 105 -3.55 27.38 -21.51
C TYR A 105 -3.17 28.66 -20.73
N LYS A 106 -3.34 29.84 -21.35
CA LYS A 106 -3.06 31.15 -20.72
C LYS A 106 -3.82 31.37 -19.40
N ASP A 107 -5.02 30.81 -19.27
CA ASP A 107 -5.86 30.95 -18.07
C ASP A 107 -5.31 30.09 -16.93
N VAL A 108 -4.87 28.88 -17.26
CA VAL A 108 -4.23 27.95 -16.32
C VAL A 108 -2.86 28.48 -15.90
N ASP A 109 -2.06 28.93 -16.85
CA ASP A 109 -0.73 29.51 -16.61
C ASP A 109 -0.80 30.72 -15.66
N SER A 110 -1.68 31.67 -15.96
CA SER A 110 -1.92 32.84 -15.09
C SER A 110 -2.40 32.47 -13.69
N THR A 111 -3.20 31.39 -13.58
CA THR A 111 -3.67 30.87 -12.29
C THR A 111 -2.54 30.25 -11.46
N VAL A 112 -1.62 29.53 -12.10
CA VAL A 112 -0.49 28.87 -11.44
C VAL A 112 0.57 29.87 -11.00
N LEU A 113 0.85 30.90 -11.82
CA LEU A 113 1.81 31.97 -11.51
C LEU A 113 1.33 32.92 -10.41
N GLY A 114 0.10 32.74 -9.91
CA GLY A 114 -0.42 33.56 -8.83
C GLY A 114 -0.64 34.99 -9.27
N ALA A 115 -1.17 35.22 -10.48
CA ALA A 115 -1.78 36.50 -10.81
C ALA A 115 -2.98 36.70 -9.87
N THR A 116 -2.69 37.18 -8.65
CA THR A 116 -3.63 37.64 -7.63
C THR A 116 -4.24 38.94 -8.13
N GLY A 117 -5.02 38.84 -9.20
CA GLY A 117 -5.78 39.91 -9.81
C GLY A 117 -7.24 39.51 -9.83
N VAL A 118 -7.81 39.29 -8.66
CA VAL A 118 -9.25 39.44 -8.46
C VAL A 118 -9.40 40.65 -7.54
N PRO A 119 -10.13 41.71 -7.93
CA PRO A 119 -10.40 42.85 -7.07
C PRO A 119 -11.19 42.48 -5.81
#